data_AF-A0A7J6IAT8-F1
#
_entry.id   AF-A0A7J6IAT8-F1
#
_cell.length_a   1.000
_cell.length_b   1.000
_cell.length_c   1.000
_cell.angle_alpha   90.00
_cell.angle_beta   90.00
_cell.angle_gamma   90.00
#
_symmetry.space_group_name_H-M   'P 1'
#
loop_
_entity.id
_entity.type
_entity.pdbx_description
1 polymer ?
#
loop_
_entity_poly.entity_id
_entity_poly.type
_entity_poly.pdbx_seq_one_letter_code
_entity_poly.pdbx_strand_id
1 'polypeptide(L)'
;MSTGPYLCRCDPPRVAEMKTSWTNKNPGRRFVRCPFYQEEQGCNFWMWYDPPMCERSSVVIPGLRRKIRNLEMEVSNLSEACNSKEGHESVENYVNNKEQIECVESCHESIPTMDGYPNARQTCECQRSGNIRCSYYVHTSAPNMTV
;
A
#
# COMPACT_ATOMS: atom_id res chain seq x y z
N MET A 1 39.30 -25.06 10.81
CA MET A 1 38.71 -23.86 11.44
C MET A 1 38.20 -24.28 12.81
N SER A 2 38.53 -23.54 13.88
CA SER A 2 38.14 -23.92 15.25
C SER A 2 36.62 -23.99 15.34
N THR A 3 36.09 -25.15 15.72
CA THR A 3 34.66 -25.49 15.79
C THR A 3 34.01 -25.10 17.12
N GLY A 4 34.74 -24.41 18.01
CA GLY A 4 34.24 -23.98 19.32
C GLY A 4 33.70 -22.54 19.36
N PRO A 5 32.84 -22.21 20.34
CA PRO A 5 32.38 -20.85 20.58
C PRO A 5 33.54 -19.94 21.02
N TYR A 6 33.55 -18.69 20.56
CA TYR A 6 34.48 -17.68 21.07
C TYR A 6 34.06 -17.28 22.48
N LEU A 7 34.99 -17.27 23.43
CA LEU A 7 34.72 -16.86 24.80
C LEU A 7 35.33 -15.49 25.08
N CYS A 8 34.60 -14.65 25.81
CA CYS A 8 35.11 -13.38 26.29
C CYS A 8 35.91 -13.55 27.59
N ARG A 9 36.52 -12.46 28.07
CA ARG A 9 37.37 -12.42 29.27
C ARG A 9 36.62 -12.03 30.56
N CYS A 10 35.31 -12.25 30.60
CA CYS A 10 34.54 -12.09 31.83
C CYS A 10 34.83 -13.24 32.79
N ASP A 11 34.51 -13.04 34.07
CA ASP A 11 34.51 -14.08 35.08
C ASP A 11 33.09 -14.24 35.67
N PRO A 12 32.40 -15.38 35.45
CA PRO A 12 32.82 -16.50 34.60
C PRO A 12 32.88 -16.13 33.10
N PRO A 13 33.67 -16.84 32.27
CA PRO A 13 33.71 -16.62 30.83
C PRO A 13 32.33 -16.79 30.19
N ARG A 14 32.01 -15.92 29.24
CA ARG A 14 30.73 -15.92 28.52
C ARG A 14 30.97 -16.08 27.03
N VAL A 15 30.02 -16.70 26.32
CA VAL A 15 30.05 -16.80 24.86
C VAL A 15 30.01 -15.40 24.25
N ALA A 16 30.98 -15.10 23.39
CA ALA A 16 31.06 -13.86 22.64
C ALA A 16 30.01 -13.87 21.52
N GLU A 17 29.35 -12.73 21.33
CA GLU A 17 28.38 -12.54 20.26
C GLU A 17 29.09 -12.19 18.95
N MET A 18 28.61 -12.74 17.83
CA MET A 18 29.06 -12.37 16.49
C MET A 18 28.24 -11.19 15.97
N LYS A 19 28.91 -10.16 15.48
CA LYS A 19 28.33 -8.95 14.89
C LYS A 19 28.93 -8.71 13.52
N THR A 20 28.18 -8.00 12.68
CA THR A 20 28.64 -7.51 11.39
C THR A 20 28.89 -6.01 11.47
N SER A 21 30.08 -5.55 11.06
CA SER A 21 30.37 -4.13 10.96
C SER A 21 29.68 -3.55 9.71
N TRP A 22 28.98 -2.45 9.91
CA TRP A 22 28.29 -1.71 8.85
C TRP A 22 28.91 -0.34 8.60
N THR A 23 30.11 -0.12 9.13
CA THR A 23 30.89 1.10 8.95
C THR A 23 31.44 1.18 7.54
N ASN A 24 31.69 2.40 7.04
CA ASN A 24 32.31 2.60 5.72
C ASN A 24 33.72 1.98 5.64
N LYS A 25 34.45 1.91 6.77
CA LYS A 25 35.81 1.35 6.82
C LYS A 25 35.85 -0.18 6.81
N ASN A 26 34.82 -0.85 7.36
CA ASN A 26 34.77 -2.31 7.46
C ASN A 26 33.38 -2.84 7.07
N PRO A 27 32.89 -2.58 5.84
CA PRO A 27 31.53 -2.95 5.48
C PRO A 27 31.39 -4.46 5.35
N GLY A 28 30.38 -5.03 6.03
CA GLY A 28 30.05 -6.45 5.96
C GLY A 28 31.02 -7.38 6.70
N ARG A 29 32.06 -6.85 7.36
CA ARG A 29 33.09 -7.65 8.04
C ARG A 29 32.60 -8.08 9.43
N ARG A 30 32.69 -9.37 9.75
CA ARG A 30 32.26 -9.89 11.05
C ARG A 30 33.33 -9.78 12.11
N PHE A 31 32.91 -9.48 13.32
CA PHE A 31 33.71 -9.47 14.54
C PHE A 31 32.95 -10.17 15.65
N VAL A 32 33.65 -10.66 16.66
CA VAL A 32 33.06 -11.18 17.89
C VAL A 32 33.38 -10.24 19.05
N ARG A 33 32.42 -10.04 19.96
CA ARG A 33 32.60 -9.18 21.14
C ARG A 33 31.93 -9.76 22.38
N CYS A 34 32.31 -9.26 23.56
CA CYS A 34 31.58 -9.55 24.79
C CYS A 34 30.10 -9.12 24.62
N PRO A 35 29.11 -9.92 25.06
CA PRO A 35 27.70 -9.52 25.03
C PRO A 35 27.46 -8.19 25.76
N PHE A 36 28.16 -7.98 26.88
CA PHE A 36 28.10 -6.78 27.71
C PHE A 36 29.25 -5.79 27.42
N TYR A 37 29.80 -5.77 26.20
CA TYR A 37 30.93 -4.91 25.87
C TYR A 37 30.59 -3.43 26.09
N GLN A 38 31.47 -2.72 26.83
CA GLN A 38 31.32 -1.35 27.33
C GLN A 38 30.24 -1.16 28.41
N GLU A 39 29.75 -2.23 29.04
CA GLU A 39 28.86 -2.17 30.20
C GLU A 39 29.62 -2.53 31.49
N GLU A 40 29.09 -2.11 32.65
CA GLU A 40 29.74 -2.30 33.97
C GLU A 40 30.03 -3.77 34.30
N GLN A 41 29.18 -4.70 33.86
CA GLN A 41 29.30 -6.15 34.12
C GLN A 41 30.08 -6.90 33.03
N GLY A 42 30.54 -6.19 32.00
CA GLY A 42 31.19 -6.75 30.83
C GLY A 42 32.69 -6.54 30.76
N CYS A 43 33.32 -7.12 29.75
CA CYS A 43 34.72 -6.87 29.43
C CYS A 43 34.86 -6.28 28.03
N ASN A 44 36.01 -5.65 27.77
CA ASN A 44 36.33 -5.07 26.46
C ASN A 44 36.83 -6.12 25.44
N PHE A 45 36.38 -7.37 25.54
CA PHE A 45 36.74 -8.40 24.57
C PHE A 45 36.12 -8.07 23.21
N TRP A 46 36.98 -8.01 22.19
CA TRP A 46 36.61 -7.79 20.80
C TRP A 46 37.71 -8.35 19.89
N MET A 47 37.32 -9.00 18.78
CA MET A 47 38.26 -9.40 17.73
C MET A 47 37.56 -9.55 16.38
N TRP A 48 38.30 -9.37 15.29
CA TRP A 48 37.82 -9.68 13.95
C TRP A 48 37.66 -11.20 13.75
N TYR A 49 36.52 -11.61 13.21
CA TYR A 49 36.28 -12.99 12.79
C TYR A 49 36.71 -13.17 11.33
N ASP A 50 36.26 -12.27 10.45
CA ASP A 50 36.67 -12.28 9.05
C ASP A 50 38.04 -11.59 8.89
N PRO A 51 38.91 -12.06 7.97
CA PRO A 51 40.09 -11.31 7.56
C PRO A 51 39.69 -9.94 6.95
N PRO A 52 40.64 -9.02 6.73
CA PRO A 52 40.37 -7.78 6.02
C PRO A 52 39.63 -8.06 4.70
N MET A 53 38.57 -7.29 4.44
CA MET A 53 37.81 -7.40 3.20
C MET A 53 38.70 -7.01 2.01
N CYS A 54 38.51 -7.66 0.87
CA CYS A 54 39.20 -7.21 -0.34
C CYS A 54 38.73 -5.80 -0.75
N GLU A 55 39.61 -5.07 -1.43
CA GLU A 55 39.39 -3.69 -1.85
C GLU A 55 38.12 -3.53 -2.70
N ARG A 56 37.82 -4.51 -3.55
CA ARG A 56 36.57 -4.49 -4.34
C ARG A 56 35.33 -4.52 -3.43
N SER A 57 35.31 -5.40 -2.43
CA SER A 57 34.16 -5.53 -1.53
C SER A 57 33.98 -4.32 -0.63
N SER A 58 35.08 -3.67 -0.23
CA SER A 58 35.01 -2.44 0.57
C SER A 58 34.38 -1.25 -0.19
N VAL A 59 34.38 -1.29 -1.52
CA VAL A 59 33.71 -0.28 -2.37
C VAL A 59 32.28 -0.71 -2.76
N VAL A 60 32.10 -1.98 -3.16
CA VAL A 60 30.82 -2.47 -3.68
C VAL A 60 29.75 -2.53 -2.59
N ILE A 61 30.06 -3.06 -1.40
CA ILE A 61 29.05 -3.25 -0.34
C ILE A 61 28.43 -1.91 0.10
N PRO A 62 29.19 -0.83 0.38
CA PRO A 62 28.61 0.48 0.69
C PRO A 62 27.77 1.06 -0.46
N GLY A 63 28.18 0.85 -1.71
CA GLY A 63 27.43 1.30 -2.89
C GLY A 63 26.06 0.61 -2.99
N LEU A 64 26.03 -0.70 -2.83
CA LEU A 64 24.78 -1.48 -2.85
C LEU A 64 23.84 -1.08 -1.72
N ARG A 65 24.35 -0.88 -0.49
CA ARG A 65 23.52 -0.41 0.63
C ARG A 65 22.90 0.96 0.38
N ARG A 66 23.65 1.90 -0.22
CA ARG A 66 23.12 3.20 -0.63
C ARG A 66 22.01 3.03 -1.68
N LYS A 67 22.23 2.17 -2.67
CA LYS A 67 21.22 1.88 -3.70
C LYS A 67 19.94 1.30 -3.10
N ILE A 68 20.06 0.30 -2.22
CA ILE A 68 18.91 -0.32 -1.54
C ILE A 68 18.11 0.74 -0.77
N ARG A 69 18.78 1.54 0.08
CA ARG A 69 18.11 2.61 0.82
C ARG A 69 17.40 3.61 -0.08
N ASN A 70 18.02 3.98 -1.21
CA ASN A 70 17.39 4.90 -2.16
C ASN A 70 16.16 4.28 -2.82
N LEU A 71 16.24 3.01 -3.21
CA LEU A 71 15.10 2.29 -3.77
C LEU A 71 13.98 2.10 -2.74
N GLU A 72 14.31 1.81 -1.47
CA GLU A 72 13.32 1.74 -0.39
C GLU A 72 12.60 3.07 -0.18
N MET A 73 13.32 4.20 -0.23
CA MET A 73 12.72 5.54 -0.18
C MET A 73 11.84 5.81 -1.41
N GLU A 74 12.30 5.44 -2.61
CA GLU A 74 11.52 5.61 -3.83
C GLU A 74 10.21 4.80 -3.79
N VAL A 75 10.27 3.55 -3.34
CA VAL A 75 9.08 2.71 -3.12
C VAL A 75 8.15 3.34 -2.09
N SER A 76 8.67 3.86 -0.97
CA SER A 76 7.85 4.58 0.02
C SER A 76 7.13 5.76 -0.60
N ASN A 77 7.86 6.63 -1.30
CA ASN A 77 7.32 7.83 -1.94
C ASN A 77 6.26 7.48 -3.00
N LEU A 78 6.53 6.48 -3.85
CA LEU A 78 5.58 6.02 -4.85
C LEU A 78 4.33 5.40 -4.21
N SER A 79 4.49 4.65 -3.11
CA SER A 79 3.36 4.11 -2.36
C SER A 79 2.49 5.22 -1.78
N GLU A 80 3.09 6.29 -1.25
CA GLU A 80 2.37 7.47 -0.75
C GLU A 80 1.66 8.21 -1.88
N ALA A 81 2.32 8.40 -3.02
CA ALA A 81 1.73 9.02 -4.21
C ALA A 81 0.59 8.19 -4.82
N CYS A 82 0.63 6.86 -4.69
CA CYS A 82 -0.48 6.00 -5.10
C CYS A 82 -1.65 6.04 -4.09
N ASN A 83 -1.35 6.25 -2.81
CA ASN A 83 -2.34 6.35 -1.74
C ASN A 83 -3.03 7.72 -1.64
N SER A 84 -2.59 8.73 -2.40
CA SER A 84 -3.37 9.96 -2.56
C SER A 84 -4.65 9.68 -3.34
N LYS A 85 -5.80 9.86 -2.69
CA LYS A 85 -7.16 9.45 -3.10
C LYS A 85 -7.66 9.99 -4.44
N GLU A 86 -6.93 10.90 -5.09
CA GLU A 86 -7.34 11.59 -6.32
C GLU A 86 -7.50 10.62 -7.51
N GLY A 87 -6.70 9.56 -7.58
CA GLY A 87 -6.81 8.54 -8.64
C GLY A 87 -7.97 7.57 -8.44
N HIS A 88 -8.29 7.20 -7.19
CA HIS A 88 -9.32 6.20 -6.90
C HIS A 88 -10.73 6.79 -7.00
N GLU A 89 -10.91 8.05 -6.57
CA GLU A 89 -12.20 8.76 -6.65
C GLU A 89 -12.62 9.02 -8.11
N SER A 90 -11.68 9.29 -9.02
CA SER A 90 -11.99 9.49 -10.44
C SER A 90 -12.42 8.20 -11.16
N VAL A 91 -11.78 7.06 -10.84
CA VAL A 91 -12.13 5.75 -11.40
C VAL A 91 -13.47 5.27 -10.86
N GLU A 92 -13.70 5.39 -9.54
CA GLU A 92 -14.97 5.02 -8.91
C GLU A 92 -16.12 5.89 -9.43
N ASN A 93 -15.91 7.21 -9.59
CA ASN A 93 -16.90 8.09 -10.20
C ASN A 93 -17.15 7.74 -11.68
N TYR A 94 -16.13 7.37 -12.46
CA TYR A 94 -16.31 6.94 -13.84
C TYR A 94 -17.12 5.63 -13.94
N VAL A 95 -16.81 4.64 -13.10
CA VAL A 95 -17.55 3.37 -13.05
C VAL A 95 -19.00 3.61 -12.63
N ASN A 96 -19.23 4.38 -11.56
CA ASN A 96 -20.57 4.72 -11.09
C ASN A 96 -21.38 5.51 -12.14
N ASN A 97 -20.74 6.46 -12.83
CA ASN A 97 -21.39 7.22 -13.90
C ASN A 97 -21.71 6.33 -15.11
N LYS A 98 -20.84 5.39 -15.47
CA LYS A 98 -21.08 4.44 -16.56
C LYS A 98 -22.24 3.50 -16.24
N GLU A 99 -22.29 2.95 -15.01
CA GLU A 99 -23.41 2.12 -14.55
C GLU A 99 -24.75 2.89 -14.51
N GLN A 100 -24.72 4.19 -14.14
CA GLN A 100 -25.91 5.05 -14.21
C GLN A 100 -26.36 5.30 -15.65
N ILE A 101 -25.45 5.59 -16.57
CA ILE A 101 -25.79 5.81 -17.99
C ILE A 101 -26.35 4.53 -18.62
N GLU A 102 -25.73 3.38 -18.37
CA GLU A 102 -26.23 2.07 -18.85
C GLU A 102 -27.62 1.73 -18.27
N CYS A 103 -27.92 2.05 -16.99
CA CYS A 103 -29.29 1.89 -16.47
C CYS A 103 -30.29 2.80 -17.22
N VAL A 104 -29.93 4.05 -17.47
CA VAL A 104 -30.80 5.04 -18.14
C VAL A 104 -31.10 4.63 -19.59
N GLU A 105 -30.10 4.14 -20.33
CA GLU A 105 -30.29 3.65 -21.71
C GLU A 105 -31.22 2.43 -21.76
N SER A 106 -31.01 1.45 -20.88
CA SER A 106 -31.87 0.26 -20.74
C SER A 106 -33.34 0.61 -20.41
N CYS A 107 -33.56 1.65 -19.59
CA CYS A 107 -34.91 2.16 -19.28
C CYS A 107 -35.60 2.76 -20.51
N HIS A 108 -34.88 3.46 -21.39
CA HIS A 108 -35.45 4.18 -22.54
C HIS A 108 -35.90 3.22 -23.66
N GLU A 109 -35.18 2.10 -23.86
CA GLU A 109 -35.55 1.09 -24.85
C GLU A 109 -36.78 0.26 -24.47
N SER A 110 -37.10 0.18 -23.17
CA SER A 110 -38.21 -0.62 -22.65
C SER A 110 -39.54 0.15 -22.54
N ILE A 111 -39.60 1.41 -22.99
CA ILE A 111 -40.81 2.26 -22.94
C ILE A 111 -41.76 1.87 -24.09
N PRO A 112 -42.98 1.36 -23.83
CA PRO A 112 -43.97 1.18 -24.87
C PRO A 112 -44.43 2.56 -25.38
N THR A 113 -44.33 2.79 -26.69
CA THR A 113 -44.95 3.96 -27.33
C THR A 113 -46.46 3.86 -27.20
N MET A 114 -47.06 4.63 -26.29
CA MET A 114 -48.51 4.63 -26.08
C MET A 114 -49.17 5.70 -26.96
N ASP A 115 -49.45 5.33 -28.20
CA ASP A 115 -50.35 6.07 -29.10
C ASP A 115 -51.76 6.09 -28.49
N GLY A 116 -52.08 7.09 -27.66
CA GLY A 116 -53.44 7.23 -27.12
C GLY A 116 -53.64 8.20 -25.97
N TYR A 117 -52.58 8.67 -25.28
CA TYR A 117 -52.73 9.59 -24.14
C TYR A 117 -51.71 10.74 -24.21
N PRO A 118 -52.05 11.87 -24.86
CA PRO A 118 -51.11 12.95 -25.14
C PRO A 118 -50.62 13.72 -23.90
N ASN A 119 -51.19 13.47 -22.72
CA ASN A 119 -50.89 14.20 -21.47
C ASN A 119 -50.37 13.30 -20.33
N ALA A 120 -50.07 12.02 -20.58
CA ALA A 120 -49.50 11.14 -19.55
C ALA A 120 -47.99 11.41 -19.41
N ARG A 121 -47.53 11.75 -18.20
CA ARG A 121 -46.09 11.81 -17.88
C ARG A 121 -45.67 10.49 -17.22
N GLN A 122 -44.68 9.83 -17.80
CA GLN A 122 -44.02 8.68 -17.20
C GLN A 122 -42.81 9.14 -16.40
N THR A 123 -42.67 8.63 -15.19
CA THR A 123 -41.49 8.84 -14.36
C THR A 123 -40.88 7.47 -14.08
N CYS A 124 -39.62 7.30 -14.51
CA CYS A 124 -38.87 6.07 -14.28
C CYS A 124 -37.97 6.25 -13.05
N GLU A 125 -38.17 5.43 -12.02
CA GLU A 125 -37.27 5.35 -10.87
C GLU A 125 -36.36 4.12 -11.04
N CYS A 126 -35.12 4.34 -11.51
CA CYS A 126 -34.09 3.29 -11.55
C CYS A 126 -33.52 3.12 -10.13
N GLN A 127 -33.72 1.96 -9.52
CA GLN A 127 -33.00 1.58 -8.29
C GLN A 127 -31.63 1.01 -8.68
N ARG A 128 -30.55 1.40 -7.98
CA ARG A 128 -29.14 0.97 -8.22
C ARG A 128 -28.94 -0.54 -8.42
N SER A 129 -29.90 -1.39 -8.05
CA SER A 129 -29.88 -2.85 -8.18
C SER A 129 -30.47 -3.40 -9.49
N GLY A 130 -30.79 -2.56 -10.49
CA GLY A 130 -31.30 -2.99 -11.79
C GLY A 130 -32.79 -3.33 -11.81
N ASN A 131 -33.54 -3.05 -10.74
CA ASN A 131 -35.00 -3.12 -10.76
C ASN A 131 -35.56 -1.77 -11.25
N ILE A 132 -35.96 -1.74 -12.52
CA ILE A 132 -36.65 -0.60 -13.14
C ILE A 132 -38.12 -0.67 -12.73
N ARG A 133 -38.59 0.33 -11.97
CA ARG A 133 -40.02 0.46 -11.65
C ARG A 133 -40.56 1.71 -12.35
N CYS A 134 -41.32 1.50 -13.42
CA CYS A 134 -42.06 2.59 -14.07
C CYS A 134 -43.37 2.83 -13.33
N SER A 135 -43.58 4.06 -12.86
CA SER A 135 -44.85 4.53 -12.32
C SER A 135 -45.48 5.56 -13.26
N TYR A 136 -46.80 5.52 -13.37
CA TYR A 136 -47.57 6.37 -14.27
C TYR A 136 -48.52 7.21 -13.44
N TYR A 137 -48.50 8.53 -13.66
CA TYR A 137 -49.45 9.45 -13.05
C TYR A 137 -50.18 10.24 -14.14
N VAL A 138 -51.51 10.24 -14.07
CA VAL A 138 -52.35 11.06 -14.94
C VAL A 138 -52.71 12.31 -14.15
N HIS A 139 -52.16 13.47 -14.53
CA HIS A 139 -52.59 14.73 -13.93
C HIS A 139 -54.00 15.07 -14.43
N THR A 140 -55.02 14.77 -13.63
CA THR A 140 -56.37 15.31 -13.87
C THR A 140 -56.45 16.70 -13.26
N SER A 141 -56.29 17.74 -14.08
CA SER A 141 -56.72 19.09 -13.71
C SER A 141 -58.25 19.11 -13.55
N ALA A 142 -58.74 19.34 -12.33
CA ALA A 142 -60.17 19.52 -12.07
C ALA A 142 -60.70 20.78 -12.81
N PRO A 143 -61.88 20.74 -13.45
CA PRO A 143 -62.47 21.94 -14.04
C PRO A 143 -63.22 22.74 -12.97
N ASN A 144 -63.05 24.06 -13.01
CA ASN A 144 -63.94 25.03 -12.37
C ASN A 144 -65.39 24.81 -12.85
N MET A 145 -66.32 24.58 -11.92
CA MET A 145 -67.74 24.83 -12.16
C MET A 145 -68.38 25.48 -10.93
N THR A 146 -68.67 26.77 -11.09
CA THR A 146 -69.72 27.54 -10.40
C THR A 146 -71.10 26.99 -10.74
N VAL A 147 -71.85 26.52 -9.76
CA VAL A 147 -73.09 27.06 -9.12
C VAL A 147 -73.54 26.02 -8.11
#